data_AF-T0YGW0-F1
#
_entry.id   AF-T0YGW0-F1
#
_cell.length_a   1.000
_cell.length_b   1.000
_cell.length_c   1.000
_cell.angle_alpha   90.00
_cell.angle_beta   90.00
_cell.angle_gamma   90.00
#
_symmetry.space_group_name_H-M   'P 1'
#
loop_
_entity.id
_entity.type
_entity.pdbx_description
1 polymer ?
#
loop_
_entity_poly.entity_id
_entity_poly.type
_entity_poly.pdbx_seq_one_letter_code
_entity_poly.pdbx_strand_id
1 'polypeptide(L)' 'EPLRAFYPAEEYHRRYFERNPGQGYCQFVIAPKLAKLRHQYTDRLRRPPA' A
#
# COMPACT_ATOMS: atom_id res chain seq x y z
N GLU A 1 18.45 9.62 -15.16
CA GLU A 1 17.68 9.43 -16.39
C GLU A 1 16.19 9.75 -16.23
N PRO A 2 15.56 10.46 -17.18
CA PRO A 2 14.12 10.70 -17.21
C PRO A 2 13.33 9.43 -17.59
N LEU A 3 12.11 9.29 -17.06
CA LEU A 3 11.19 8.20 -17.41
C LEU A 3 10.77 8.33 -18.88
N ARG A 4 11.08 7.32 -19.71
CA ARG A 4 10.79 7.34 -21.15
C ARG A 4 9.35 6.96 -21.49
N ALA A 5 8.77 6.04 -20.72
CA ALA A 5 7.40 5.57 -20.89
C ALA A 5 6.86 5.03 -19.56
N PHE A 6 5.54 5.08 -19.39
CA PHE A 6 4.82 4.47 -18.28
C PHE A 6 3.67 3.63 -18.84
N TYR A 7 3.60 2.35 -18.46
CA TYR A 7 2.54 1.44 -18.86
C TYR A 7 1.69 1.14 -17.64
N PRO A 8 0.43 1.60 -17.61
CA PRO A 8 -0.45 1.31 -16.49
C PRO A 8 -0.69 -0.19 -16.35
N ALA A 9 -0.63 -0.69 -15.12
CA ALA A 9 -1.09 -2.04 -14.81
C ALA A 9 -2.61 -2.17 -15.00
N GLU A 10 -3.06 -3.41 -15.15
CA GLU A 10 -4.45 -3.80 -15.27
C GLU A 10 -5.30 -3.31 -14.09
N GLU A 11 -6.60 -3.10 -14.33
CA GLU A 11 -7.51 -2.53 -13.33
C GLU A 11 -7.59 -3.38 -12.05
N TYR A 12 -7.47 -4.70 -12.16
CA TYR A 12 -7.52 -5.59 -11.00
C TYR A 12 -6.30 -5.43 -10.08
N HIS A 13 -5.17 -4.96 -10.59
CA HIS A 13 -3.99 -4.64 -9.78
C HIS A 13 -4.14 -3.33 -9.01
N ARG A 14 -5.07 -2.45 -9.41
CA ARG A 14 -5.32 -1.20 -8.70
C ARG A 14 -6.05 -1.45 -7.40
N ARG A 15 -5.61 -0.79 -6.32
CA ARG A 15 -6.18 -0.92 -4.97
C ARG A 15 -6.31 -2.38 -4.51
N TYR A 16 -5.40 -3.25 -4.96
CA TYR A 16 -5.51 -4.69 -4.72
C TYR A 16 -5.58 -5.05 -3.24
N PHE A 17 -4.74 -4.42 -2.40
CA PHE A 17 -4.74 -4.64 -0.95
C PHE A 17 -6.06 -4.19 -0.29
N GLU A 18 -6.61 -3.05 -0.72
CA GLU A 18 -7.88 -2.53 -0.21
C GLU A 18 -9.06 -3.43 -0.60
N ARG A 19 -9.05 -3.95 -1.82
CA ARG A 19 -10.11 -4.82 -2.36
C ARG A 19 -10.00 -6.27 -1.87
N ASN A 20 -8.79 -6.74 -1.54
CA ASN A 20 -8.51 -8.14 -1.18
C ASN A 20 -7.70 -8.26 0.12
N PRO A 21 -8.12 -7.63 1.24
CA PRO A 21 -7.29 -7.61 2.45
C PRO A 21 -7.08 -9.01 3.02
N GLY A 22 -8.06 -9.92 2.89
CA GLY A 22 -7.98 -11.30 3.41
C GLY A 22 -7.08 -12.25 2.62
N GLN A 23 -6.53 -11.84 1.46
CA GLN A 23 -5.61 -12.68 0.71
C GLN A 23 -4.34 -12.99 1.51
N GLY A 24 -3.84 -14.23 1.40
CA GLY A 24 -2.67 -14.68 2.17
C GLY A 24 -1.45 -13.77 1.95
N TYR A 25 -1.20 -13.35 0.71
CA TYR A 25 -0.15 -12.39 0.40
C TYR A 25 -0.32 -11.06 1.14
N CYS A 26 -1.54 -10.52 1.16
CA CYS A 26 -1.86 -9.28 1.88
C CYS A 26 -1.59 -9.42 3.38
N GLN A 27 -1.99 -10.55 3.97
CA GLN A 27 -1.83 -10.82 5.41
C GLN A 27 -0.40 -11.07 5.83
N PHE A 28 0.34 -11.92 5.09
CA PHE A 28 1.68 -12.32 5.50
C PHE A 28 2.78 -11.37 5.03
N VAL A 29 2.54 -10.58 3.98
CA VAL A 29 3.59 -9.72 3.38
C VAL A 29 3.30 -8.23 3.57
N ILE A 30 2.08 -7.77 3.30
CA ILE A 30 1.75 -6.33 3.30
C ILE A 30 1.43 -5.84 4.71
N ALA A 31 0.51 -6.52 5.40
CA ALA A 31 0.00 -6.07 6.70
C ALA A 31 1.10 -5.85 7.76
N PRO A 32 2.12 -6.72 7.91
CA PRO A 32 3.19 -6.51 8.89
C PRO A 32 4.04 -5.27 8.56
N LYS A 33 4.25 -4.98 7.28
CA LYS A 33 5.00 -3.79 6.84
C LYS A 33 4.23 -2.51 7.16
N LEU A 34 2.91 -2.51 6.95
CA LEU A 34 2.05 -1.38 7.31
C LEU A 34 1.99 -1.17 8.82
N ALA A 35 1.90 -2.25 9.60
CA ALA A 35 1.93 -2.17 11.06
C ALA A 35 3.25 -1.56 11.56
N LYS A 36 4.38 -2.00 11.01
CA LYS A 36 5.71 -1.44 11.32
C LYS A 36 5.81 0.03 10.95
N LEU A 37 5.33 0.41 9.76
CA LEU A 37 5.32 1.80 9.31
C LEU A 37 4.50 2.69 10.26
N ARG A 38 3.31 2.22 10.65
CA ARG A 38 2.46 2.95 11.60
C ARG A 38 3.12 3.12 12.95
N HIS A 39 3.77 2.08 13.47
CA HIS A 39 4.46 2.13 14.75
C HIS A 39 5.69 3.05 14.74
N GLN A 40 6.49 3.02 13.67
CA GLN A 40 7.76 3.75 13.63
C GLN A 40 7.61 5.22 13.24
N TYR A 41 6.54 5.59 12.54
CA TYR A 41 6.40 6.91 11.94
C TYR A 41 5.10 7.62 12.33
N THR A 42 4.48 7.25 13.46
CA THR A 42 3.22 7.82 13.95
C THR A 42 3.17 9.35 13.83
N ASP A 43 4.21 10.03 14.28
CA ASP A 43 4.28 11.50 14.33
C ASP A 43 4.42 12.16 12.94
N ARG A 44 4.76 11.37 11.92
CA ARG A 44 4.92 11.80 10.53
C ARG A 44 3.75 11.39 9.65
N LEU A 45 2.80 10.62 10.18
CA LEU A 45 1.61 10.24 9.45
C LEU A 45 0.69 11.44 9.32
N ARG A 46 0.25 11.72 8.10
CA ARG A 46 -0.79 12.71 7.85
C ARG A 46 -2.06 12.26 8.57
N ARG A 47 -2.57 13.11 9.47
CA ARG A 47 -3.85 12.86 10.14
C ARG A 47 -4.95 12.77 9.07
N PRO A 48 -5.86 11.78 9.13
CA PRO A 48 -6.99 11.75 8.22
C PRO A 48 -7.80 13.05 8.37
N PRO A 49 -8.39 13.58 7.29
CA PRO A 49 -9.41 14.62 7.44
C PRO A 49 -10.54 14.10 8.34
N ALA A 50 -11.06 14.98 9.19
CA ALA A 50 -12.16 14.70 10.12
C ALA A 50 -13.46 14.34 9.39
#